data_AF-A0A7S0XCX9-F1
#
_entry.id   AF-A0A7S0XCX9-F1
#
_cell.length_a   1.000
_cell.length_b   1.000
_cell.length_c   1.000
_cell.angle_alpha   90.00
_cell.angle_beta   90.00
_cell.angle_gamma   90.00
#
_symmetry.space_group_name_H-M   'P 1'
#
loop_
_entity.id
_entity.type
_entity.pdbx_description
1 polymer ?
#
loop_
_entity_poly.entity_id
_entity_poly.type
_entity_poly.pdbx_seq_one_letter_code
_entity_poly.pdbx_strand_id
1 'polypeptide(L)'
;GAVPGARTAAGVGGLESGGLSGRSVAPLHARDSVPLQSPPLQQQQVGVPGGPITDAPWFYLDPSGTSQGPFQRSELLEWHDSGYFPLTLPLRPSDAPPTMPFVPLAEMLECGWRYPGSRVAAQMQQEQQQQQQQ
;
A
#
# COMPACT_ATOMS: atom_id res chain seq x y z
N GLY A 1 17.97 -25.70 7.18
CA GLY A 1 17.04 -25.93 6.07
C GLY A 1 17.17 -24.77 5.11
N ALA A 2 17.41 -25.05 3.84
CA ALA A 2 17.63 -24.04 2.81
C ALA A 2 16.28 -23.54 2.22
N VAL A 3 16.14 -22.23 2.06
CA VAL A 3 15.02 -21.58 1.37
C VAL A 3 15.31 -21.51 -0.15
N PRO A 4 14.37 -21.84 -1.06
CA PRO A 4 14.62 -21.77 -2.50
C PRO A 4 14.53 -20.34 -3.03
N GLY A 5 15.46 -19.98 -3.92
CA GLY A 5 15.66 -18.64 -4.48
C GLY A 5 14.63 -18.22 -5.53
N ALA A 6 14.31 -16.92 -5.52
CA ALA A 6 13.43 -16.25 -6.47
C ALA A 6 14.14 -15.98 -7.81
N ARG A 7 13.41 -16.16 -8.92
CA ARG A 7 13.90 -16.04 -10.29
C ARG A 7 13.78 -14.61 -10.81
N THR A 8 14.77 -14.23 -11.60
CA THR A 8 14.89 -13.01 -12.41
C THR A 8 13.85 -12.93 -13.53
N ALA A 9 13.38 -11.71 -13.85
CA ALA A 9 12.73 -11.40 -15.12
C ALA A 9 13.14 -9.98 -15.56
N ALA A 10 13.98 -9.92 -16.60
CA ALA A 10 14.25 -8.74 -17.39
C ALA A 10 13.21 -8.61 -18.51
N GLY A 11 12.75 -7.40 -18.79
CA GLY A 11 11.87 -7.07 -19.92
C GLY A 11 12.28 -5.74 -20.52
N VAL A 12 12.81 -5.80 -21.74
CA VAL A 12 13.25 -4.68 -22.59
C VAL A 12 12.19 -4.36 -23.65
N GLY A 13 12.11 -3.10 -24.04
CA GLY A 13 11.64 -2.68 -25.37
C GLY A 13 10.34 -1.86 -25.41
N GLY A 14 10.32 -0.85 -26.27
CA GLY A 14 9.07 -0.20 -26.71
C GLY A 14 9.17 1.31 -26.90
N LEU A 15 9.74 1.72 -28.02
CA LEU A 15 9.77 3.09 -28.54
C LEU A 15 8.65 3.23 -29.58
N GLU A 16 7.76 4.20 -29.46
CA GLU A 16 6.97 4.71 -30.58
C GLU A 16 6.32 6.06 -30.28
N SER A 17 6.06 6.78 -31.37
CA SER A 17 5.90 8.22 -31.48
C SER A 17 4.48 8.58 -31.94
N GLY A 18 4.04 9.80 -31.62
CA GLY A 18 3.15 10.57 -32.50
C GLY A 18 1.66 10.56 -32.17
N GLY A 19 1.10 11.75 -31.94
CA GLY A 19 -0.35 11.93 -31.80
C GLY A 19 -0.75 13.33 -31.36
N LEU A 20 -0.41 14.36 -32.14
CA LEU A 20 -0.91 15.73 -31.94
C LEU A 20 -2.29 15.85 -32.59
N SER A 21 -3.36 16.02 -31.80
CA SER A 21 -4.67 16.47 -32.30
C SER A 21 -5.52 17.08 -31.19
N GLY A 22 -6.11 18.24 -31.50
CA GLY A 22 -7.28 18.76 -30.79
C GLY A 22 -7.09 20.09 -30.05
N ARG A 23 -6.91 21.20 -30.78
CA ARG A 23 -7.16 22.54 -30.22
C ARG A 23 -8.65 22.67 -29.89
N SER A 24 -8.97 22.60 -28.60
CA SER A 24 -10.32 22.85 -28.08
C SER A 24 -10.61 24.35 -28.10
N VAL A 25 -11.70 24.73 -28.75
CA VAL A 25 -12.19 26.11 -28.84
C VAL A 25 -12.91 26.47 -27.54
N ALA A 26 -12.40 27.48 -26.82
CA ALA A 26 -13.06 28.02 -25.64
C ALA A 26 -14.27 28.89 -26.04
N PRO A 27 -15.44 28.75 -25.40
CA PRO A 27 -16.40 29.83 -25.35
C PRO A 27 -16.11 30.71 -24.13
N LEU A 28 -15.94 32.01 -24.38
CA LEU A 28 -16.09 33.07 -23.40
C LEU A 28 -17.59 33.20 -23.04
N HIS A 29 -17.91 34.09 -22.08
CA HIS A 29 -19.24 34.45 -21.54
C HIS A 29 -19.84 33.42 -20.54
N ALA A 30 -20.40 33.78 -19.38
CA ALA A 30 -20.52 35.01 -18.62
C ALA A 30 -21.05 34.64 -17.21
N ARG A 31 -20.57 35.34 -16.18
CA ARG A 31 -21.22 35.77 -14.94
C ARG A 31 -22.15 34.81 -14.18
N ASP A 32 -21.79 34.64 -12.91
CA ASP A 32 -22.63 34.33 -11.76
C ASP A 32 -23.19 32.91 -11.68
N SER A 33 -22.35 32.02 -11.18
CA SER A 33 -22.76 30.88 -10.36
C SER A 33 -21.53 30.46 -9.58
N VAL A 34 -21.41 30.88 -8.33
CA VAL A 34 -20.56 30.16 -7.38
C VAL A 34 -21.13 28.75 -7.38
N PRO A 35 -20.43 27.72 -7.90
CA PRO A 35 -20.88 26.38 -7.62
C PRO A 35 -20.72 26.26 -6.11
N LEU A 36 -21.83 26.23 -5.37
CA LEU A 36 -21.88 25.61 -4.07
C LEU A 36 -21.59 24.12 -4.33
N GLN A 37 -20.32 23.82 -4.67
CA GLN A 37 -19.76 22.50 -4.60
C GLN A 37 -19.89 22.19 -3.12
N SER A 38 -20.92 21.41 -2.80
CA SER A 38 -20.91 20.56 -1.64
C SER A 38 -19.47 20.04 -1.54
N PRO A 39 -18.74 20.27 -0.43
CA PRO A 39 -17.50 19.54 -0.25
C PRO A 39 -17.88 18.08 -0.53
N PRO A 40 -17.12 17.35 -1.38
CA PRO A 40 -17.33 15.93 -1.40
C PRO A 40 -17.27 15.54 0.07
N LEU A 41 -18.31 14.88 0.56
CA LEU A 41 -18.21 14.12 1.80
C LEU A 41 -17.23 13.01 1.46
N GLN A 42 -15.97 13.39 1.31
CA GLN A 42 -14.83 12.58 0.99
C GLN A 42 -14.53 11.91 2.29
N GLN A 43 -15.35 10.89 2.55
CA GLN A 43 -15.29 9.95 3.65
C GLN A 43 -14.54 10.56 4.82
N GLN A 44 -15.22 11.49 5.50
CA GLN A 44 -14.91 11.77 6.88
C GLN A 44 -15.00 10.42 7.57
N GLN A 45 -13.83 9.77 7.72
CA GLN A 45 -13.62 8.57 8.52
C GLN A 45 -13.79 9.00 9.96
N VAL A 46 -15.04 9.27 10.34
CA VAL A 46 -15.45 9.53 11.71
C VAL A 46 -15.31 8.20 12.45
N GLY A 47 -14.27 8.10 13.27
CA GLY A 47 -14.27 7.37 14.52
C GLY A 47 -14.09 5.86 14.47
N VAL A 48 -12.85 5.39 14.46
CA VAL A 48 -12.36 4.33 15.38
C VAL A 48 -10.85 4.53 15.61
N PRO A 49 -10.29 4.27 16.80
CA PRO A 49 -8.84 4.23 17.01
C PRO A 49 -8.25 3.00 16.29
N GLY A 50 -8.03 3.14 14.99
CA GLY A 50 -7.07 2.36 14.20
C GLY A 50 -7.45 2.18 12.71
N GLY A 51 -6.50 1.67 11.94
CA GLY A 51 -6.58 1.53 10.48
C GLY A 51 -7.62 0.52 9.97
N PRO A 52 -7.84 0.35 8.63
CA PRO A 52 -8.37 -0.87 8.10
C PRO A 52 -7.34 -1.96 8.41
N ILE A 53 -7.82 -3.19 8.42
CA ILE A 53 -6.94 -4.34 8.31
C ILE A 53 -6.25 -4.22 6.95
N THR A 54 -4.92 -4.32 6.92
CA THR A 54 -4.21 -4.38 5.64
C THR A 54 -4.42 -5.76 5.03
N ASP A 55 -5.00 -5.79 3.82
CA ASP A 55 -5.13 -7.02 3.03
C ASP A 55 -3.83 -7.31 2.23
N ALA A 56 -2.90 -6.36 2.20
CA ALA A 56 -1.62 -6.53 1.54
C ALA A 56 -0.85 -7.73 2.14
N PRO A 57 -0.13 -8.51 1.30
CA PRO A 57 0.69 -9.61 1.77
C PRO A 57 1.93 -9.06 2.50
N TRP A 58 2.62 -9.91 3.24
CA TRP A 58 3.57 -9.55 4.28
C TRP A 58 4.97 -10.10 4.02
N PHE A 59 5.97 -9.30 4.37
CA PHE A 59 7.35 -9.73 4.48
C PHE A 59 7.71 -9.97 5.94
N TYR A 60 8.54 -10.97 6.20
CA TYR A 60 9.18 -11.14 7.50
C TYR A 60 10.70 -11.04 7.39
N LEU A 61 11.37 -10.67 8.48
CA LEU A 61 12.83 -10.80 8.60
C LEU A 61 13.16 -12.13 9.27
N ASP A 62 13.95 -12.95 8.59
CA ASP A 62 14.48 -14.17 9.19
C ASP A 62 15.66 -13.86 10.15
N PRO A 63 16.18 -14.85 10.89
CA PRO A 63 17.32 -14.64 11.79
C PRO A 63 18.60 -14.14 11.09
N SER A 64 18.74 -14.32 9.77
CA SER A 64 19.86 -13.77 9.00
C SER A 64 19.69 -12.29 8.63
N GLY A 65 18.51 -11.70 8.90
CA GLY A 65 18.16 -10.34 8.51
C GLY A 65 17.68 -10.22 7.06
N THR A 66 17.41 -11.34 6.39
CA THR A 66 16.89 -11.40 5.03
C THR A 66 15.36 -11.24 5.05
N SER A 67 14.85 -10.34 4.20
CA SER A 67 13.42 -10.20 4.00
C SER A 67 12.87 -11.33 3.14
N GLN A 68 11.92 -12.09 3.68
CA GLN A 68 11.27 -13.23 3.04
C GLN A 68 9.79 -12.92 2.79
N GLY A 69 9.29 -13.25 1.60
CA GLY A 69 7.90 -13.00 1.20
C GLY A 69 7.76 -12.50 -0.24
N PRO A 70 6.58 -11.97 -0.61
CA PRO A 70 5.44 -11.68 0.27
C PRO A 70 4.54 -12.93 0.53
N PHE A 71 3.99 -13.05 1.73
CA PHE A 71 3.10 -14.15 2.18
C PHE A 71 1.77 -13.61 2.71
N GLN A 72 0.70 -14.39 2.62
CA GLN A 72 -0.59 -14.00 3.20
C GLN A 72 -0.55 -14.06 4.73
N ARG A 73 -1.42 -13.25 5.36
CA ARG A 73 -1.63 -13.28 6.81
C ARG A 73 -1.97 -14.69 7.32
N SER A 74 -2.79 -15.44 6.58
CA SER A 74 -3.16 -16.82 6.91
C SER A 74 -1.96 -17.75 7.00
N GLU A 75 -1.02 -17.65 6.06
CA GLU A 75 0.22 -18.45 6.06
C GLU A 75 1.10 -18.11 7.28
N LEU A 76 1.26 -16.82 7.58
CA LEU A 76 2.03 -16.39 8.76
C LEU A 76 1.42 -16.89 10.07
N LEU A 77 0.09 -16.91 10.16
CA LEU A 77 -0.63 -17.44 11.33
C LEU A 77 -0.49 -18.96 11.44
N GLU A 78 -0.58 -19.69 10.33
CA GLU A 78 -0.40 -21.15 10.32
C GLU A 78 1.01 -21.54 10.79
N TRP A 79 2.04 -20.84 10.31
CA TRP A 79 3.42 -21.10 10.72
C TRP A 79 3.69 -20.71 12.17
N HIS A 80 3.02 -19.66 12.68
CA HIS A 80 3.08 -19.32 14.09
C HIS A 80 2.39 -20.38 14.97
N ASP A 81 1.18 -20.82 14.60
CA ASP A 81 0.44 -21.86 15.33
C ASP A 81 1.20 -23.20 15.35
N SER A 82 1.89 -23.52 14.25
CA SER A 82 2.76 -24.70 14.13
C SER A 82 4.09 -24.57 14.88
N GLY A 83 4.39 -23.42 15.48
CA GLY A 83 5.60 -23.18 16.27
C GLY A 83 6.86 -22.86 15.46
N TYR A 84 6.76 -22.63 14.15
CA TYR A 84 7.90 -22.21 13.32
C TYR A 84 8.29 -20.76 13.54
N PHE A 85 7.31 -19.89 13.77
CA PHE A 85 7.50 -18.45 13.87
C PHE A 85 7.32 -17.96 15.32
N PRO A 86 8.33 -17.28 15.90
CA PRO A 86 8.20 -16.71 17.23
C PRO A 86 7.35 -15.45 17.21
N LEU A 87 6.80 -15.09 18.37
CA LEU A 87 6.08 -13.82 18.61
C LEU A 87 6.93 -12.58 18.32
N THR A 88 8.26 -12.69 18.38
CA THR A 88 9.21 -11.61 18.08
C THR A 88 9.53 -11.49 16.58
N LEU A 89 8.93 -12.30 15.72
CA LEU A 89 9.18 -12.28 14.28
C LEU A 89 8.85 -10.89 13.71
N PRO A 90 9.82 -10.17 13.11
CA PRO A 90 9.57 -8.85 12.55
C PRO A 90 8.79 -8.97 11.24
N LEU A 91 7.67 -8.26 11.12
CA LEU A 91 6.76 -8.26 9.98
C LEU A 91 6.57 -6.86 9.38
N ARG A 92 6.44 -6.77 8.06
CA ARG A 92 6.10 -5.53 7.35
C ARG A 92 5.20 -5.84 6.15
N PRO A 93 4.07 -5.13 5.97
CA PRO A 93 3.22 -5.38 4.81
C PRO A 93 3.90 -4.86 3.55
N SER A 94 3.61 -5.47 2.41
CA SER A 94 4.22 -5.14 1.12
C SER A 94 3.84 -3.75 0.62
N ASP A 95 2.73 -3.21 1.10
CA ASP A 95 2.27 -1.86 0.78
C ASP A 95 2.89 -0.80 1.69
N ALA A 96 3.56 -1.19 2.78
CA ALA A 96 4.23 -0.22 3.63
C ALA A 96 5.43 0.42 2.92
N PRO A 97 5.61 1.74 3.04
CA PRO A 97 6.77 2.42 2.50
C PRO A 97 8.07 1.85 3.09
N PRO A 98 9.21 1.98 2.39
CA PRO A 98 10.50 1.47 2.87
C PRO A 98 10.98 2.16 4.15
N THR A 99 10.44 3.34 4.47
CA THR A 99 10.73 4.10 5.70
C THR A 99 10.04 3.55 6.94
N MET A 100 9.10 2.62 6.77
CA MET A 100 8.29 2.06 7.85
C MET A 100 8.98 0.82 8.48
N PRO A 101 9.02 0.72 9.82
CA PRO A 101 9.77 -0.32 10.51
C PRO A 101 9.07 -1.69 10.49
N PHE A 102 9.83 -2.78 10.60
CA PHE A 102 9.21 -4.08 10.88
C PHE A 102 8.64 -4.09 12.30
N VAL A 103 7.44 -4.65 12.45
CA VAL A 103 6.69 -4.75 13.69
C VAL A 103 6.62 -6.22 14.12
N PRO A 104 6.86 -6.56 15.40
CA PRO A 104 6.79 -7.93 15.87
C PRO A 104 5.42 -8.59 15.62
N LEU A 105 5.41 -9.89 15.37
CA LEU A 105 4.18 -10.66 15.20
C LEU A 105 3.23 -10.53 16.40
N ALA A 106 3.74 -10.49 17.63
CA ALA A 106 2.93 -10.24 18.84
C ALA A 106 2.10 -8.95 18.73
N GLU A 107 2.76 -7.83 18.41
CA GLU A 107 2.08 -6.54 18.25
C GLU A 107 1.06 -6.59 17.11
N MET A 108 1.36 -7.34 16.03
CA MET A 108 0.41 -7.52 14.94
C MET A 108 -0.84 -8.30 15.36
N LEU A 109 -0.70 -9.31 16.22
CA LEU A 109 -1.83 -10.05 16.80
C LEU A 109 -2.66 -9.13 17.71
N GLU A 110 -2.02 -8.33 18.56
CA GLU A 110 -2.67 -7.40 19.48
C GLU A 110 -3.42 -6.28 18.75
N CYS A 111 -2.81 -5.68 17.73
CA CYS A 111 -3.45 -4.62 16.94
C CYS A 111 -4.42 -5.15 15.88
N GLY A 112 -4.65 -6.46 15.81
CA GLY A 112 -5.59 -7.07 14.88
C GLY A 112 -5.17 -6.94 13.41
N TRP A 113 -3.86 -6.96 13.14
CA TRP A 113 -3.24 -6.79 11.82
C TRP A 113 -3.42 -5.40 11.20
N ARG A 114 -3.57 -4.39 12.06
CA ARG A 114 -3.68 -2.98 11.67
C ARG A 114 -2.30 -2.35 11.72
N TYR A 115 -1.57 -2.49 10.62
CA TYR A 115 -0.22 -1.94 10.54
C TYR A 115 -0.25 -0.39 10.61
N PRO A 116 0.53 0.26 11.49
CA PRO A 116 0.52 1.71 11.66
C PRO A 116 0.69 2.50 10.35
N GLY A 117 1.48 1.96 9.40
CA GLY A 117 1.78 2.62 8.12
C GLY A 117 0.81 2.41 6.98
N SER A 118 -0.16 1.51 7.11
CA SER A 118 -1.15 1.26 6.05
C SER A 118 -1.95 2.51 5.68
N ARG A 119 -2.11 3.46 6.62
CA ARG A 119 -2.71 4.78 6.40
C ARG A 119 -1.88 5.68 5.49
N VAL A 120 -0.56 5.71 5.73
CA VAL A 120 0.36 6.62 5.04
C VAL A 120 0.56 6.19 3.59
N ALA A 121 0.68 4.88 3.35
CA ALA A 121 0.78 4.33 1.99
C ALA A 121 -0.47 4.61 1.15
N ALA A 122 -1.65 4.29 1.68
CA ALA A 122 -2.92 4.51 0.99
C ALA A 122 -3.14 5.99 0.65
N GLN A 123 -2.78 6.91 1.55
CA GLN A 123 -2.92 8.35 1.31
C GLN A 123 -1.93 8.86 0.23
N MET A 124 -0.65 8.46 0.30
CA MET A 124 0.34 8.86 -0.72
C MET A 124 -0.05 8.42 -2.13
N GLN A 125 -0.63 7.21 -2.27
CA GLN A 125 -1.11 6.72 -3.56
C GLN A 125 -2.33 7.51 -4.07
N GLN A 126 -3.20 8.00 -3.19
CA GLN A 126 -4.30 8.89 -3.58
C GLN A 126 -3.78 10.26 -4.06
N GLU A 127 -2.77 10.82 -3.40
CA GLU A 127 -2.16 12.10 -3.78
C GLU A 127 -1.45 12.01 -5.15
N GLN A 128 -0.77 10.90 -5.42
CA GLN A 128 -0.10 10.68 -6.71
C GLN A 128 -1.10 10.49 -7.87
N GLN A 129 -2.26 9.89 -7.61
CA GLN A 129 -3.33 9.77 -8.62
C GLN A 129 -4.00 11.11 -8.92
N GLN A 130 -4.12 12.00 -7.93
CA GLN A 130 -4.69 13.34 -8.14
C GLN A 130 -3.76 14.22 -8.98
N GLN A 131 -2.45 14.10 -8.80
CA GLN A 131 -1.48 14.87 -9.58
C GLN A 131 -1.41 14.46 -11.05
N GLN A 132 -1.68 13.19 -11.37
CA GLN A 132 -1.72 12.74 -12.77
C GLN A 132 -2.99 13.15 -13.53
N GLN A 133 -4.00 13.65 -12.81
CA GLN A 133 -5.27 14.11 -13.40
C GLN A 133 -5.34 15.63 -13.60
N GLN A 134 -4.29 16.36 -13.21
CA GLN A 134 -4.12 17.80 -13.45
C GLN A 134 -3.08 18.04 -14.55
#